data_AF-A0A8S0GUQ2-F1
#
_entry.id   AF-A0A8S0GUQ2-F1
#
_cell.length_a   1.000
_cell.length_b   1.000
_cell.length_c   1.000
_cell.angle_alpha   90.00
_cell.angle_beta   90.00
_cell.angle_gamma   90.00
#
_symmetry.space_group_name_H-M   'P 1'
#
loop_
_entity.id
_entity.type
_entity.pdbx_description
1 polymer ?
#
loop_
_entity_poly.entity_id
_entity_poly.type
_entity_poly.pdbx_seq_one_letter_code
_entity_poly.pdbx_strand_id
1 'polypeptide(L)'
;MPHQNLLPEWVTGVHDTVALRVSDHPLVRELCSLVGPLISTSANPQGRPAARTRLRIEQYFRGQLDLVLSGSLGGRKNPSLIRDLATGKVVRPS
;
A
#
# COMPACT_ATOMS: atom_id res chain seq x y z
N MET A 1 6.39 2.55 13.24
CA MET A 1 7.22 1.69 14.13
C MET A 1 8.68 1.95 13.84
N PRO A 2 9.59 1.96 14.84
CA PRO A 2 11.02 2.11 14.57
C PRO A 2 11.49 1.05 13.56
N HIS A 3 12.24 1.43 12.52
CA HIS A 3 12.66 0.49 11.48
C HIS A 3 13.95 -0.28 11.81
N GLN A 4 14.69 0.13 12.86
CA GLN A 4 15.87 -0.57 13.38
C GLN A 4 16.95 -0.89 12.33
N ASN A 5 17.12 -0.06 11.31
CA ASN A 5 18.02 -0.28 10.17
C ASN A 5 17.79 -1.62 9.42
N LEU A 6 16.62 -2.24 9.56
CA LEU A 6 16.26 -3.49 8.89
C LEU A 6 15.68 -3.28 7.48
N LEU A 7 15.43 -2.02 7.10
CA LEU A 7 14.79 -1.64 5.85
C LEU A 7 15.70 -0.71 5.05
N PRO A 8 15.70 -0.80 3.71
CA PRO A 8 16.49 0.07 2.88
C PRO A 8 15.93 1.49 2.86
N GLU A 9 16.80 2.47 2.62
CA GLU A 9 16.46 3.90 2.65
C GLU A 9 15.35 4.29 1.66
N TRP A 10 15.23 3.60 0.51
CA TRP A 10 14.16 3.87 -0.45
C TRP A 10 12.76 3.50 0.07
N VAL A 11 12.66 2.78 1.20
CA VAL A 11 11.39 2.48 1.88
C VAL A 11 11.08 3.47 2.99
N THR A 12 12.09 3.82 3.80
CA THR A 12 11.93 4.68 4.98
C THR A 12 12.07 6.16 4.66
N GLY A 13 12.76 6.49 3.57
CA GLY A 13 13.23 7.83 3.28
C GLY A 13 14.07 8.37 4.44
N VAL A 14 13.78 9.61 4.84
CA VAL A 14 14.45 10.31 5.95
C VAL A 14 13.89 9.98 7.34
N HIS A 15 13.00 8.98 7.46
CA HIS A 15 12.28 8.71 8.70
C HIS A 15 12.87 7.53 9.47
N ASP A 16 13.03 7.69 10.80
CA ASP A 16 13.41 6.61 11.73
C ASP A 16 12.30 5.55 11.95
N THR A 17 11.17 5.72 11.28
CA THR A 17 10.02 4.83 11.40
C THR A 17 9.46 4.38 10.05
N VAL A 18 8.83 3.20 10.05
CA VAL A 18 8.09 2.64 8.92
C VAL A 18 6.61 2.51 9.27
N ALA A 19 5.76 2.79 8.28
CA ALA A 19 4.32 2.53 8.34
C ALA A 19 4.03 1.08 7.93
N LEU A 20 3.29 0.34 8.77
CA LEU A 20 2.89 -1.03 8.50
C LEU A 20 1.37 -1.12 8.36
N ARG A 21 0.89 -2.02 7.50
CA ARG A 21 -0.53 -2.31 7.33
C ARG A 21 -0.75 -3.82 7.32
N VAL A 22 -1.55 -4.30 8.26
CA VAL A 22 -2.12 -5.65 8.22
C VAL A 22 -3.45 -5.56 7.48
N SER A 23 -3.53 -6.15 6.29
CA SER A 23 -4.73 -6.11 5.47
C SER A 23 -5.69 -7.25 5.82
N ASP A 24 -6.97 -6.92 5.92
CA ASP A 24 -8.09 -7.86 6.01
C ASP A 24 -8.53 -8.39 4.63
N HIS A 25 -7.96 -7.89 3.54
CA HIS A 25 -8.33 -8.29 2.19
C HIS A 25 -7.83 -9.71 1.87
N PRO A 26 -8.72 -10.67 1.54
CA PRO A 26 -8.35 -12.07 1.36
C PRO A 26 -7.20 -12.29 0.37
N LEU A 27 -7.30 -11.70 -0.83
CA LEU A 27 -6.25 -11.82 -1.85
C LEU A 27 -4.90 -11.22 -1.44
N VAL A 28 -4.91 -10.14 -0.65
CA VAL A 28 -3.64 -9.53 -0.17
C VAL A 28 -3.00 -10.43 0.89
N ARG A 29 -3.80 -11.02 1.77
CA ARG A 29 -3.32 -11.99 2.78
C ARG A 29 -2.71 -13.21 2.11
N GLU A 30 -3.41 -13.77 1.13
CA GLU A 30 -2.94 -14.94 0.38
C GLU A 30 -1.65 -14.64 -0.37
N LEU A 31 -1.59 -13.51 -1.09
CA LEU A 31 -0.38 -13.09 -1.78
C LEU A 31 0.79 -12.93 -0.80
N CYS A 32 0.61 -12.21 0.30
CA CYS A 32 1.65 -12.05 1.31
C CYS A 32 2.09 -13.38 1.95
N SER A 33 1.20 -14.38 2.04
CA SER A 33 1.57 -15.70 2.56
C SER A 33 2.48 -16.48 1.61
N LEU A 34 2.38 -16.20 0.31
CA LEU A 34 3.18 -16.85 -0.74
C LEU A 34 4.52 -16.15 -0.96
N VAL A 35 4.55 -14.81 -0.90
CA VAL A 35 5.74 -14.02 -1.28
C VAL A 35 6.38 -13.24 -0.13
N GLY A 36 5.79 -13.27 1.07
CA GLY A 36 6.22 -12.45 2.19
C GLY A 36 5.63 -11.04 2.18
N PRO A 37 6.17 -10.10 2.99
CA PRO A 37 5.65 -8.75 3.10
C PRO A 37 5.79 -7.97 1.79
N LEU A 38 4.79 -7.17 1.47
CA LEU A 38 4.74 -6.35 0.26
C LEU A 38 4.86 -4.86 0.57
N ILE A 39 5.66 -4.17 -0.23
CA ILE A 39 5.66 -2.71 -0.29
C ILE A 39 4.64 -2.31 -1.35
N SER A 40 3.71 -1.43 -0.99
CA SER A 40 2.61 -1.03 -1.85
C SER A 40 2.24 0.43 -1.64
N THR A 41 1.98 1.11 -2.75
CA THR A 41 1.40 2.46 -2.80
C THR A 41 -0.01 2.40 -3.38
N SER A 42 -0.70 3.53 -3.47
CA SER A 42 -1.92 3.61 -4.25
C SER A 42 -1.59 3.44 -5.74
N ALA A 43 -2.34 2.61 -6.45
CA ALA A 43 -2.08 2.28 -7.85
C ALA A 43 -2.46 3.45 -8.79
N ASN A 44 -1.59 4.46 -8.86
CA ASN A 44 -1.74 5.64 -9.70
C ASN A 44 -0.39 6.32 -9.99
N PRO A 45 -0.26 7.02 -11.12
CA PRO A 45 0.77 8.03 -11.29
C PRO A 45 0.63 9.11 -10.22
N GLN A 46 1.74 9.77 -9.88
CA GLN A 46 1.76 10.83 -8.88
C GLN A 46 0.72 11.92 -9.21
N GLY A 47 -0.02 12.37 -8.19
CA GLY A 47 -1.05 13.41 -8.32
C GLY A 47 -2.38 12.95 -8.92
N ARG A 48 -2.52 11.69 -9.34
CA ARG A 48 -3.78 11.17 -9.89
C ARG A 48 -4.58 10.36 -8.87
N PRO A 49 -5.92 10.25 -9.02
CA PRO A 49 -6.72 9.36 -8.20
C PRO A 49 -6.30 7.90 -8.34
N ALA A 50 -6.30 7.17 -7.23
CA ALA A 50 -6.05 5.72 -7.21
C ALA A 50 -6.98 4.98 -8.17
N ALA A 51 -6.42 4.08 -8.98
CA ALA A 51 -7.23 3.25 -9.87
C ALA A 51 -8.10 2.29 -9.05
N ARG A 52 -9.38 2.20 -9.44
CA ARG A 52 -10.39 1.32 -8.81
C ARG A 52 -10.96 0.27 -9.78
N THR A 53 -10.46 0.26 -11.01
CA THR A 53 -10.89 -0.66 -12.06
C THR A 53 -9.67 -1.09 -12.86
N ARG A 54 -9.76 -2.29 -13.45
CA ARG A 54 -8.72 -2.78 -14.38
C ARG A 54 -8.51 -1.82 -15.54
N LEU A 55 -9.59 -1.26 -16.10
CA LEU A 55 -9.50 -0.26 -17.16
C LEU A 55 -8.64 0.95 -16.76
N ARG A 56 -8.78 1.47 -15.53
CA ARG A 56 -7.97 2.58 -15.05
C ARG A 56 -6.50 2.20 -14.87
N ILE A 57 -6.21 0.99 -14.39
CA ILE A 57 -4.84 0.46 -14.30
C ILE A 57 -4.20 0.44 -15.69
N GLU A 58 -4.88 -0.14 -16.69
CA GLU A 58 -4.39 -0.23 -18.07
C GLU A 58 -4.19 1.15 -18.71
N GLN A 59 -5.08 2.11 -18.43
CA GLN A 59 -4.91 3.49 -18.89
C GLN A 59 -3.69 4.20 -18.27
N TYR A 60 -3.39 3.91 -17.00
CA TYR A 60 -2.29 4.57 -16.29
C TYR A 60 -0.93 3.94 -16.59
N PHE A 61 -0.86 2.62 -16.71
CA PHE A 61 0.39 1.88 -16.73
C PHE A 61 0.49 0.96 -17.97
N ARG A 62 -0.04 1.41 -19.11
CA ARG A 62 -0.13 0.64 -20.35
C ARG A 62 1.21 0.00 -20.72
N GLY A 63 1.30 -1.32 -20.62
CA GLY A 63 2.50 -2.10 -20.94
C GLY A 63 3.68 -1.91 -19.98
N GLN A 64 3.46 -1.32 -18.81
CA GLN A 64 4.50 -1.05 -17.80
C GLN A 64 4.44 -1.99 -16.59
N LEU A 65 3.37 -2.79 -16.47
CA LEU A 65 3.18 -3.72 -15.38
C LEU A 65 3.41 -5.14 -15.87
N ASP A 66 4.18 -5.92 -15.12
CA ASP A 66 4.39 -7.34 -15.41
C ASP A 66 3.08 -8.12 -15.24
N LEU A 67 2.29 -7.80 -14.20
CA LEU A 67 1.07 -8.52 -13.85
C LEU A 67 0.01 -7.59 -13.24
N VAL A 68 -1.26 -7.91 -13.51
CA VAL A 68 -2.43 -7.29 -12.87
C VAL A 68 -3.31 -8.39 -12.30
N LEU A 69 -3.30 -8.54 -10.97
CA LEU A 69 -4.17 -9.48 -10.27
C LEU A 69 -5.61 -8.94 -10.23
N SER A 70 -6.53 -9.69 -10.85
CA SER A 70 -7.96 -9.35 -10.84
C SER A 70 -8.62 -9.80 -9.54
N GLY A 71 -9.51 -8.97 -8.99
CA GLY A 71 -10.25 -9.27 -7.78
C GLY A 71 -11.24 -8.16 -7.43
N SER A 72 -12.20 -8.48 -6.56
CA SER A 72 -13.04 -7.44 -5.95
C SER A 72 -12.17 -6.54 -5.07
N LEU A 73 -12.50 -5.25 -5.02
CA LEU A 73 -11.91 -4.35 -4.03
C LEU A 73 -12.63 -4.53 -2.69
N GLY A 74 -11.91 -4.33 -1.59
CA GLY A 74 -12.46 -4.39 -0.22
C GLY A 74 -13.45 -3.28 0.16
N GLY A 75 -14.10 -2.61 -0.80
CA GLY A 75 -15.20 -1.66 -0.56
C GLY A 75 -14.84 -0.32 0.10
N ARG A 76 -13.62 -0.15 0.64
CA ARG A 76 -13.21 1.07 1.34
C ARG A 76 -13.15 2.27 0.39
N LYS A 77 -13.89 3.33 0.69
CA LYS A 77 -13.93 4.56 -0.14
C LYS A 77 -12.67 5.40 0.02
N ASN A 78 -12.14 5.44 1.23
CA ASN A 78 -11.03 6.31 1.61
C ASN A 78 -9.72 5.53 1.87
N PRO A 79 -8.56 6.21 1.88
CA PRO A 79 -7.29 5.64 2.31
C PRO A 79 -7.35 5.09 3.75
N SER A 80 -6.42 4.20 4.09
CA SER A 80 -6.32 3.69 5.46
C SER A 80 -5.91 4.78 6.45
N LEU A 81 -6.49 4.72 7.64
CA LEU A 81 -6.02 5.42 8.84
C LEU A 81 -4.53 5.15 9.04
N ILE A 82 -3.76 6.20 9.34
CA ILE A 82 -2.37 6.09 9.78
C ILE A 82 -2.31 6.62 11.20
N ARG A 83 -1.88 5.75 12.13
CA ARG A 83 -1.67 6.08 13.53
C ARG A 83 -0.23 5.77 13.91
N ASP A 84 0.40 6.67 14.63
CA ASP A 84 1.66 6.38 15.29
C ASP A 84 1.42 5.37 16.42
N LEU A 85 2.19 4.28 16.43
CA LEU A 85 1.97 3.18 17.36
C LEU A 85 2.43 3.51 18.78
N ALA A 86 3.47 4.34 18.94
CA ALA A 86 4.05 4.67 20.23
C ALA A 86 3.21 5.71 20.97
N THR A 87 2.71 6.71 20.25
CA THR A 87 1.99 7.86 20.81
C THR A 87 0.48 7.77 20.67
N GLY A 88 -0.02 6.92 19.76
CA GLY A 88 -1.43 6.86 19.42
C GLY A 88 -1.92 8.02 18.55
N LYS A 89 -1.05 8.97 18.18
CA LYS A 89 -1.41 10.13 17.35
C LYS A 89 -1.89 9.69 15.97
N VAL A 90 -3.03 10.23 15.53
CA VAL A 90 -3.51 10.05 14.16
C VAL A 90 -2.73 10.99 13.24
N VAL A 91 -2.00 10.42 12.29
CA VAL A 91 -1.24 11.16 11.26
C VAL A 91 -2.12 11.44 10.04
N ARG A 92 -3.01 10.49 9.70
CA ARG A 92 -4.00 10.65 8.63
C ARG A 92 -5.28 9.91 9.00
N PRO A 93 -6.44 10.57 9.06
CA PRO A 93 -7.71 9.89 9.30
C PRO A 93 -8.12 9.01 8.11
N SER A 94 -9.02 8.06 8.35
CA SER A 94 -9.73 7.34 7.29
C SER A 94 -10.83 8.19 6.68
#